data_AF-A0A974WFT8-F1
#
_entry.id   AF-A0A974WFT8-F1
#
_cell.length_a   1.000
_cell.length_b   1.000
_cell.length_c   1.000
_cell.angle_alpha   90.00
_cell.angle_beta   90.00
_cell.angle_gamma   90.00
#
_symmetry.space_group_name_H-M   'P 1'
#
loop_
_entity.id
_entity.type
_entity.pdbx_description
1 polymer ?
#
loop_
_entity_poly.entity_id
_entity_poly.type
_entity_poly.pdbx_seq_one_letter_code
_entity_poly.pdbx_strand_id
1 'polypeptide(L)'
;MNNKELWKEVDRILWEEWDPIGVNDYGGPDDEYRSYVPSIVKLIQENADEMKIRKQLHQHANVNMGLSSSLDSHAKTSEKLNKLKTVYNTM
;
A
#
# COMPACT_ATOMS: atom_id res chain seq x y z
N MET A 1 -3.63 15.45 -7.40
CA MET A 1 -3.03 14.27 -8.04
C MET A 1 -4.10 13.60 -8.88
N ASN A 2 -3.83 13.20 -10.12
CA ASN A 2 -4.81 12.46 -10.94
C ASN A 2 -4.76 10.94 -10.66
N ASN A 3 -5.71 10.17 -11.20
CA ASN A 3 -5.79 8.71 -10.99
C ASN A 3 -4.53 7.95 -11.42
N LYS A 4 -3.87 8.37 -12.50
CA LYS A 4 -2.65 7.72 -13.00
C LYS A 4 -1.46 7.99 -12.08
N GLU A 5 -1.34 9.20 -11.57
CA GLU A 5 -0.33 9.59 -10.59
C GLU A 5 -0.54 8.84 -9.27
N LEU A 6 -1.80 8.76 -8.79
CA LEU A 6 -2.13 8.03 -7.57
C LEU A 6 -1.77 6.55 -7.68
N TRP A 7 -2.15 5.92 -8.78
CA TRP A 7 -1.83 4.52 -9.01
C TRP A 7 -0.32 4.28 -8.97
N LYS A 8 0.47 5.12 -9.66
CA LYS A 8 1.94 5.01 -9.70
C LYS A 8 2.58 5.21 -8.33
N GLU A 9 2.08 6.16 -7.56
CA GLU A 9 2.63 6.44 -6.24
C GLU A 9 2.31 5.33 -5.24
N VAL A 10 1.12 4.72 -5.34
CA VAL A 10 0.78 3.53 -4.55
C VAL A 10 1.68 2.36 -4.95
N ASP A 11 1.84 2.07 -6.25
CA ASP A 11 2.73 1.00 -6.74
C ASP A 11 4.15 1.15 -6.18
N ARG A 12 4.70 2.38 -6.27
CA ARG A 12 6.01 2.73 -5.74
C ARG A 12 6.12 2.52 -4.23
N ILE A 13 5.12 2.95 -3.44
CA ILE A 13 5.15 2.79 -1.98
C ILE A 13 5.05 1.32 -1.59
N LEU A 14 4.24 0.51 -2.29
CA LEU A 14 4.17 -0.92 -2.01
C LEU A 14 5.51 -1.61 -2.31
N TRP A 15 6.17 -1.22 -3.41
CA TRP A 15 7.47 -1.74 -3.81
C TRP A 15 8.63 -1.33 -2.89
N GLU A 16 8.76 -0.05 -2.56
CA GLU A 16 9.93 0.48 -1.86
C GLU A 16 9.81 0.46 -0.32
N GLU A 17 8.60 0.41 0.23
CA GLU A 17 8.38 0.67 1.66
C GLU A 17 7.49 -0.36 2.37
N TRP A 18 6.58 -1.02 1.66
CA TRP A 18 5.75 -2.06 2.29
C TRP A 18 6.48 -3.38 2.36
N ASP A 19 7.02 -3.82 1.21
CA ASP A 19 7.83 -5.03 0.99
C ASP A 19 7.88 -6.02 2.17
N PRO A 20 6.75 -6.67 2.50
CA PRO A 20 6.68 -7.50 3.69
C PRO A 20 7.44 -8.83 3.53
N ILE A 21 7.89 -9.16 2.32
CA ILE A 21 8.70 -10.34 2.01
C ILE A 21 10.19 -9.98 1.99
N GLY A 22 10.54 -8.70 1.79
CA GLY A 22 11.91 -8.22 1.67
C GLY A 22 12.52 -8.45 0.28
N VAL A 23 11.69 -8.65 -0.76
CA VAL A 23 12.14 -9.06 -2.09
C VAL A 23 12.74 -7.90 -2.90
N ASN A 24 12.42 -6.65 -2.55
CA ASN A 24 13.03 -5.46 -3.13
C ASN A 24 14.54 -5.44 -2.88
N ASP A 25 14.95 -5.76 -1.64
CA ASP A 25 16.36 -5.78 -1.22
C ASP A 25 17.21 -6.79 -1.99
N TYR A 26 16.59 -7.81 -2.59
CA TYR A 26 17.27 -8.84 -3.39
C TYR A 26 17.16 -8.63 -4.90
N GLY A 27 16.67 -7.46 -5.35
CA GLY A 27 16.53 -7.16 -6.77
C GLY A 27 15.44 -7.99 -7.45
N GLY A 28 14.37 -8.31 -6.71
CA GLY A 28 13.17 -8.94 -7.27
C GLY A 28 12.49 -8.10 -8.36
N PRO A 29 11.47 -8.66 -9.02
CA PRO A 29 10.72 -7.94 -10.04
C PRO A 29 9.93 -6.78 -9.42
N ASP A 30 9.96 -5.61 -10.07
CA ASP A 30 9.34 -4.37 -9.57
C ASP A 30 7.80 -4.40 -9.51
N ASP A 31 7.20 -5.47 -10.02
CA ASP A 31 5.76 -5.65 -10.12
C ASP A 31 5.20 -6.68 -9.13
N GLU A 32 6.04 -7.21 -8.24
CA GLU A 32 5.66 -8.21 -7.23
C GLU A 32 4.37 -7.83 -6.48
N TYR A 33 4.25 -6.56 -6.06
CA TYR A 33 3.13 -6.07 -5.27
C TYR A 33 2.03 -5.38 -6.09
N ARG A 34 2.19 -5.32 -7.41
CA ARG A 34 1.32 -4.54 -8.31
C ARG A 34 -0.14 -5.02 -8.29
N SER A 35 -0.35 -6.30 -8.03
CA SER A 35 -1.70 -6.90 -7.92
C SER A 35 -2.53 -6.33 -6.74
N TYR A 36 -1.88 -5.73 -5.74
CA TYR A 36 -2.54 -5.11 -4.57
C TYR A 36 -2.79 -3.61 -4.74
N VAL A 37 -2.20 -2.97 -5.75
CA VAL A 37 -2.40 -1.52 -6.00
C VAL A 37 -3.88 -1.15 -6.13
N PRO A 38 -4.74 -1.88 -6.87
CA PRO A 38 -6.14 -1.50 -7.06
C PRO A 38 -6.95 -1.42 -5.75
N SER A 39 -6.72 -2.32 -4.79
CA SER A 39 -7.46 -2.33 -3.52
C SER A 39 -7.10 -1.13 -2.65
N ILE A 40 -5.82 -0.75 -2.63
CA ILE A 40 -5.31 0.40 -1.87
C ILE A 40 -5.75 1.71 -2.52
N VAL A 41 -5.65 1.83 -3.85
CA VAL A 41 -6.14 3.00 -4.60
C VAL A 41 -7.63 3.24 -4.32
N LYS A 42 -8.44 2.17 -4.35
CA LYS A 42 -9.88 2.26 -4.04
C LYS A 42 -10.13 2.83 -2.65
N LEU A 43 -9.41 2.35 -1.63
CA LEU A 43 -9.55 2.88 -0.26
C LEU A 43 -9.18 4.37 -0.16
N ILE A 44 -8.14 4.80 -0.86
CA ILE A 44 -7.73 6.21 -0.90
C ILE A 44 -8.82 7.07 -1.53
N GLN A 45 -9.37 6.63 -2.67
CA GLN A 45 -10.47 7.31 -3.38
C GLN A 45 -11.76 7.38 -2.56
N GLU A 46 -12.04 6.34 -1.77
CA GLU A 46 -13.18 6.29 -0.83
C GLU A 46 -12.95 7.10 0.46
N ASN A 47 -11.80 7.81 0.56
CA ASN A 47 -11.39 8.55 1.75
C ASN A 47 -11.40 7.69 3.03
N ALA A 48 -11.11 6.39 2.90
CA ALA A 48 -11.09 5.44 4.02
C ALA A 48 -10.08 5.88 5.08
N ASP A 49 -10.36 5.66 6.37
CA ASP A 49 -9.42 5.96 7.44
C ASP A 49 -8.11 5.14 7.32
N GLU A 50 -7.07 5.61 7.99
CA GLU A 50 -5.74 5.00 7.98
C GLU A 50 -5.77 3.54 8.47
N MET A 51 -6.59 3.25 9.48
CA MET A 51 -6.75 1.90 10.04
C MET A 51 -7.33 0.92 9.01
N LYS A 52 -8.24 1.34 8.13
CA LYS A 52 -8.74 0.51 7.02
C LYS A 52 -7.63 0.17 6.03
N ILE A 53 -6.78 1.13 5.68
CA ILE A 53 -5.62 0.91 4.80
C ILE A 53 -4.67 -0.10 5.46
N ARG A 54 -4.33 0.11 6.73
CA ARG A 54 -3.45 -0.79 7.50
C ARG A 54 -4.00 -2.21 7.58
N LYS A 55 -5.30 -2.38 7.78
CA LYS A 55 -5.98 -3.69 7.77
C LYS A 55 -5.90 -4.37 6.41
N GLN A 56 -6.01 -3.64 5.30
CA GLN A 56 -5.85 -4.23 3.97
C GLN A 56 -4.42 -4.70 3.70
N LEU A 57 -3.41 -3.90 4.07
CA LEU A 57 -2.00 -4.34 3.98
C LEU A 57 -1.78 -5.61 4.81
N HIS A 58 -2.27 -5.63 6.05
CA HIS A 58 -2.21 -6.82 6.89
C HIS A 58 -2.91 -8.03 6.27
N GLN A 59 -4.10 -7.85 5.69
CA GLN A 59 -4.83 -8.90 4.97
C GLN A 59 -4.00 -9.46 3.81
N HIS A 60 -3.42 -8.59 2.97
CA HIS A 60 -2.58 -9.03 1.86
C HIS A 60 -1.35 -9.82 2.35
N ALA A 61 -0.65 -9.33 3.37
CA ALA A 61 0.49 -10.03 3.94
C ALA A 61 0.12 -11.40 4.54
N ASN A 62 -0.93 -11.48 5.36
CA ASN A 62 -1.19 -12.70 6.15
C ASN A 62 -2.07 -13.71 5.42
N VAL A 63 -3.03 -13.24 4.62
CA VAL A 63 -3.98 -14.11 3.92
C VAL A 63 -3.50 -14.43 2.51
N ASN A 64 -3.05 -13.41 1.76
CA ASN A 64 -2.69 -13.63 0.36
C ASN A 64 -1.26 -14.17 0.20
N MET A 65 -0.33 -13.75 1.06
CA MET A 65 1.07 -14.20 1.04
C MET A 65 1.39 -15.24 2.12
N GLY A 66 0.52 -15.45 3.11
CA GLY A 66 0.73 -16.44 4.19
C GLY A 66 1.77 -16.02 5.25
N LEU A 67 2.06 -14.73 5.39
CA LEU A 67 2.97 -14.21 6.42
C LEU A 67 2.31 -14.22 7.81
N SER A 68 3.11 -13.99 8.84
CA SER A 68 2.64 -13.86 10.24
C SER A 68 3.08 -12.51 10.83
N SER A 69 2.60 -11.41 10.24
CA SER A 69 2.91 -10.04 10.67
C SER A 69 1.84 -9.50 11.63
N SER A 70 2.14 -8.47 12.42
CA SER A 70 1.11 -7.75 13.19
C SER A 70 0.56 -6.55 12.39
N LEU A 71 -0.51 -5.90 12.89
CA LEU A 71 -0.95 -4.62 12.33
C LEU A 71 0.14 -3.55 12.42
N ASP A 72 0.95 -3.55 13.47
CA ASP A 72 2.01 -2.55 13.68
C ASP A 72 3.12 -2.64 12.63
N SER A 73 3.37 -3.83 12.08
CA SER A 73 4.28 -4.03 10.94
C SER A 73 3.91 -3.17 9.72
N HIS A 74 2.64 -2.76 9.60
CA HIS A 74 2.11 -2.01 8.45
C HIS A 74 1.88 -0.53 8.75
N ALA A 75 2.17 -0.06 9.97
CA ALA A 75 1.80 1.28 10.43
C ALA A 75 2.48 2.41 9.64
N LYS A 76 3.79 2.30 9.40
CA LYS A 76 4.55 3.31 8.65
C LYS A 76 4.02 3.46 7.22
N THR A 77 3.80 2.33 6.53
CA THR A 77 3.33 2.30 5.15
C THR A 77 1.90 2.84 5.04
N SER A 78 1.00 2.42 5.93
CA SER A 78 -0.38 2.91 5.95
C SER A 78 -0.48 4.40 6.27
N GLU A 79 0.34 4.94 7.17
CA GLU A 79 0.42 6.38 7.42
C GLU A 79 0.84 7.15 6.15
N LYS A 80 1.85 6.65 5.43
CA LYS A 80 2.33 7.26 4.18
C LYS A 80 1.25 7.24 3.09
N LEU A 81 0.58 6.11 2.89
CA LEU A 81 -0.54 5.98 1.95
C LEU A 81 -1.71 6.91 2.34
N ASN A 82 -2.00 7.02 3.63
CA ASN A 82 -3.06 7.88 4.14
C ASN A 82 -2.82 9.37 3.82
N LYS A 83 -1.55 9.82 3.82
CA LYS A 83 -1.18 11.19 3.44
C LYS A 83 -1.42 11.52 1.96
N LEU A 84 -1.46 10.52 1.07
CA LEU A 84 -1.79 10.73 -0.34
C LEU A 84 -3.20 11.30 -0.53
N LYS A 85 -4.14 11.00 0.40
CA LYS A 85 -5.50 11.54 0.37
C LYS A 85 -5.53 13.07 0.42
N THR A 86 -4.66 13.69 1.22
CA THR A 86 -4.60 15.14 1.34
C THR A 86 -4.23 15.80 0.01
N VAL A 87 -3.36 15.15 -0.78
CA VAL A 87 -2.89 15.64 -2.08
C VAL A 87 -3.83 15.26 -3.23
N TYR A 88 -4.56 14.16 -3.07
CA TYR A 88 -5.54 13.69 -4.05
C TYR A 88 -6.85 14.48 -3.96
N ASN A 89 -7.36 14.74 -2.75
CA ASN A 89 -8.66 15.39 -2.50
C ASN A 89 -8.63 16.93 -2.55
N THR A 90 -7.48 17.55 -2.83
CA THR A 90 -7.34 19.01 -2.97
C THR A 90 -7.49 19.51 -4.41
N MET A 91 -7.83 18.62 -5.36
CA MET A 91 -8.21 18.95 -6.74
C MET A 91 -9.69 18.69 -6.96
#